data_AF-A0A8B8BW58-F1
#
_entry.id   AF-A0A8B8BW58-F1
#
_cell.length_a   1.000
_cell.length_b   1.000
_cell.length_c   1.000
_cell.angle_alpha   90.00
_cell.angle_beta   90.00
_cell.angle_gamma   90.00
#
_symmetry.space_group_name_H-M   'P 1'
#
loop_
_entity.id
_entity.type
_entity.pdbx_description
1 polymer ?
#
loop_
_entity_poly.entity_id
_entity_poly.type
_entity_poly.pdbx_seq_one_letter_code
_entity_poly.pdbx_strand_id
1 'polypeptide(L)'
;MASTSHGSGSDEPQQKKQRIVSQVLDTQDAQIDGDILEKFTNPPIQEVAAIKTKEKGERVSVKAVVERVSNVLETPSSRRKIITLKDPSGVVEMKAWGDMATNLQIEAEQMVKISCVTIDQYLNRCSLNTNPSTTVEVLNEEEEIEGIIDAACLDQDMMSVLIEEQLYKVDIEVMTRLYPSGEFTPGVEIHATVKGRSIVEVFNIRRPDEENH
;
A
#
# COMPACT_ATOMS: atom_id res chain seq x y z
N MET A 1 4.99 99.47 -0.15
CA MET A 1 5.22 99.09 -1.55
C MET A 1 5.84 97.69 -1.52
N ALA A 2 5.34 96.66 -2.19
CA ALA A 2 4.16 96.54 -3.07
C ALA A 2 3.46 95.16 -2.87
N SER A 3 2.38 94.89 -3.63
CA SER A 3 1.61 93.62 -3.65
C SER A 3 2.22 92.57 -4.62
N THR A 4 1.71 91.37 -4.96
CA THR A 4 0.43 90.60 -4.84
C THR A 4 0.75 89.15 -5.32
N SER A 5 0.04 88.03 -5.09
CA SER A 5 -1.03 87.59 -4.16
C SER A 5 -1.44 86.13 -4.46
N HIS A 6 -2.04 85.43 -3.47
CA HIS A 6 -2.84 84.18 -3.60
C HIS A 6 -2.10 82.84 -3.91
N GLY A 7 -2.78 81.71 -3.59
CA GLY A 7 -2.37 80.32 -3.88
C GLY A 7 -1.90 79.53 -2.64
N SER A 8 -2.75 78.99 -1.75
CA SER A 8 -3.71 77.86 -1.87
C SER A 8 -3.09 76.53 -2.33
N GLY A 9 -2.84 75.62 -1.39
CA GLY A 9 -2.39 74.24 -1.65
C GLY A 9 -1.92 73.54 -0.37
N SER A 10 -2.73 72.65 0.19
CA SER A 10 -2.43 71.88 1.40
C SER A 10 -2.32 70.39 1.08
N ASP A 11 -1.13 69.95 0.69
CA ASP A 11 -0.87 68.55 0.31
C ASP A 11 -0.67 67.64 1.53
N GLU A 12 -1.77 67.26 2.19
CA GLU A 12 -1.79 66.03 2.98
C GLU A 12 -1.94 64.82 2.04
N PRO A 13 -0.99 63.87 2.01
CA PRO A 13 -1.12 62.66 1.20
C PRO A 13 -2.20 61.75 1.78
N GLN A 14 -3.40 61.81 1.18
CA GLN A 14 -4.58 61.05 1.61
C GLN A 14 -4.27 59.56 1.79
N GLN A 15 -4.55 59.02 2.98
CA GLN A 15 -4.48 57.58 3.22
C GLN A 15 -5.48 56.84 2.34
N LYS A 16 -4.96 56.23 1.26
CA LYS A 16 -5.73 55.46 0.28
C LYS A 16 -6.23 54.16 0.91
N LYS A 17 -7.29 54.24 1.72
CA LYS A 17 -8.00 53.09 2.30
C LYS A 17 -8.45 52.16 1.17
N GLN A 18 -7.62 51.16 0.87
CA GLN A 18 -8.02 50.05 0.03
C GLN A 18 -9.18 49.35 0.73
N ARG A 19 -10.39 49.55 0.19
CA ARG A 19 -11.58 48.83 0.60
C ARG A 19 -11.33 47.37 0.26
N ILE A 20 -10.93 46.58 1.26
CA ILE A 20 -10.79 45.14 1.12
C ILE A 20 -12.16 44.62 0.72
N VAL A 21 -12.32 44.31 -0.56
CA VAL A 21 -13.48 43.58 -1.05
C VAL A 21 -13.30 42.19 -0.50
N SER A 22 -14.01 41.89 0.58
CA SER A 22 -14.21 40.50 0.99
C SER A 22 -14.90 39.79 -0.16
N GLN A 23 -14.11 39.08 -0.95
CA GLN A 23 -14.62 38.01 -1.79
C GLN A 23 -15.06 36.90 -0.83
N VAL A 24 -16.27 37.06 -0.30
CA VAL A 24 -17.09 35.93 0.08
C VAL A 24 -17.16 35.09 -1.19
N LEU A 25 -16.46 33.95 -1.18
CA LEU A 25 -16.69 32.92 -2.19
C LEU A 25 -18.13 32.49 -1.98
N ASP A 26 -19.00 32.89 -2.91
CA ASP A 26 -20.39 32.52 -2.93
C ASP A 26 -20.47 31.04 -3.32
N THR A 27 -20.15 30.17 -2.36
CA THR A 27 -20.32 28.72 -2.46
C THR A 27 -21.81 28.42 -2.37
N GLN A 28 -22.53 28.82 -3.42
CA GLN A 28 -23.80 28.22 -3.77
C GLN A 28 -23.59 26.72 -3.77
N ASP A 29 -24.47 25.97 -3.14
CA ASP A 29 -24.39 24.51 -3.03
C ASP A 29 -24.66 23.85 -4.40
N ALA A 30 -23.67 23.99 -5.29
CA ALA A 30 -23.56 23.25 -6.53
C ALA A 30 -23.39 21.77 -6.14
N GLN A 31 -24.53 21.09 -6.04
CA GLN A 31 -24.65 19.71 -5.58
C GLN A 31 -23.59 18.85 -6.25
N ILE A 32 -22.59 18.43 -5.46
CA ILE A 32 -21.46 17.65 -5.98
C ILE A 32 -22.05 16.38 -6.57
N ASP A 33 -21.77 16.16 -7.85
CA ASP A 33 -22.22 14.99 -8.59
C ASP A 33 -21.82 13.71 -7.83
N GLY A 34 -22.78 12.82 -7.61
CA GLY A 34 -22.57 11.57 -6.87
C GLY A 34 -21.48 10.73 -7.51
N ASP A 35 -21.41 10.74 -8.85
CA ASP A 35 -20.37 10.10 -9.64
C ASP A 35 -18.97 10.66 -9.36
N ILE A 36 -18.84 11.96 -9.10
CA ILE A 36 -17.57 12.63 -8.77
C ILE A 36 -17.20 12.32 -7.32
N LEU A 37 -18.17 12.36 -6.40
CA LEU A 37 -17.95 12.03 -4.99
C LEU A 37 -17.54 10.56 -4.79
N GLU A 38 -18.20 9.62 -5.48
CA GLU A 38 -17.86 8.20 -5.43
C GLU A 38 -16.45 7.96 -6.00
N LYS A 39 -16.12 8.50 -7.19
CA LYS A 39 -14.77 8.38 -7.77
C LYS A 39 -13.69 9.01 -6.88
N PHE A 40 -14.05 9.98 -6.03
CA PHE A 40 -13.13 10.61 -5.08
C PHE A 40 -12.97 9.83 -3.76
N THR A 41 -14.01 9.13 -3.29
CA THR A 41 -14.02 8.40 -2.01
C THR A 41 -13.74 6.91 -2.13
N ASN A 42 -14.19 6.30 -3.23
CA ASN A 42 -14.10 4.87 -3.56
C ASN A 42 -13.65 4.68 -5.03
N PRO A 43 -12.45 5.16 -5.42
CA PRO A 43 -11.96 5.00 -6.79
C PRO A 43 -11.74 3.51 -7.14
N PRO A 44 -11.96 3.10 -8.40
CA PRO A 44 -11.89 1.71 -8.81
C PRO A 44 -10.48 1.11 -8.66
N ILE A 45 -10.45 -0.19 -8.34
CA ILE A 45 -9.23 -1.01 -8.37
C ILE A 45 -8.75 -1.10 -9.82
N GLN A 46 -7.46 -0.86 -10.03
CA GLN A 46 -6.82 -0.89 -11.35
C GLN A 46 -5.47 -1.59 -11.31
N GLU A 47 -5.10 -2.16 -12.45
CA GLU A 47 -3.78 -2.70 -12.72
C GLU A 47 -2.70 -1.62 -12.72
N VAL A 48 -1.48 -1.97 -12.31
CA VAL A 48 -0.31 -1.09 -12.27
C VAL A 48 0.02 -0.47 -13.63
N ALA A 49 -0.24 -1.16 -14.75
CA ALA A 49 -0.09 -0.61 -16.10
C ALA A 49 -1.09 0.53 -16.38
N ALA A 50 -2.36 0.38 -15.97
CA ALA A 50 -3.37 1.43 -16.09
C ALA A 50 -3.11 2.61 -15.13
N ILE A 51 -2.59 2.34 -13.93
CA ILE A 51 -2.16 3.38 -12.98
C ILE A 51 -1.02 4.24 -13.59
N LYS A 52 -0.15 3.67 -14.42
CA LYS A 52 0.98 4.39 -15.05
C LYS A 52 0.57 5.30 -16.21
N THR A 53 -0.62 5.15 -16.79
CA THR A 53 -1.11 6.02 -17.88
C THR A 53 -1.96 7.19 -17.38
N LYS A 54 -2.31 7.20 -16.08
CA LYS A 54 -3.17 8.19 -15.43
C LYS A 54 -2.45 9.45 -14.96
N GLU A 55 -3.20 10.54 -14.81
CA GLU A 55 -2.66 11.87 -14.52
C GLU A 55 -2.29 12.07 -13.03
N LYS A 56 -1.39 13.02 -12.78
CA LYS A 56 -0.99 13.39 -11.42
C LYS A 56 -2.17 14.02 -10.66
N GLY A 57 -2.43 13.53 -9.46
CA GLY A 57 -3.54 13.97 -8.61
C GLY A 57 -4.80 13.13 -8.73
N GLU A 58 -4.91 12.26 -9.74
CA GLU A 58 -5.99 11.27 -9.81
C GLU A 58 -5.98 10.34 -8.58
N ARG A 59 -7.17 9.86 -8.20
CA ARG A 59 -7.36 8.87 -7.14
C ARG A 59 -7.59 7.48 -7.76
N VAL A 60 -6.92 6.47 -7.23
CA VAL A 60 -7.02 5.07 -7.68
C VAL A 60 -7.04 4.12 -6.48
N SER A 61 -7.51 2.89 -6.70
CA SER A 61 -7.26 1.76 -5.80
C SER A 61 -6.41 0.72 -6.54
N VAL A 62 -5.73 -0.17 -5.81
CA VAL A 62 -4.89 -1.24 -6.38
C VAL A 62 -5.00 -2.51 -5.53
N LYS A 63 -5.00 -3.68 -6.19
CA LYS A 63 -4.79 -4.99 -5.56
C LYS A 63 -3.45 -5.52 -6.09
N ALA A 64 -2.53 -5.86 -5.21
CA ALA A 64 -1.16 -6.23 -5.57
C ALA A 64 -0.46 -7.06 -4.48
N VAL A 65 0.55 -7.84 -4.88
CA VAL A 65 1.54 -8.40 -3.94
C VAL A 65 2.46 -7.28 -3.46
N VAL A 66 2.80 -7.27 -2.17
CA VAL A 66 3.89 -6.44 -1.64
C VAL A 66 5.24 -7.07 -2.00
N GLU A 67 5.95 -6.54 -3.00
CA GLU A 67 7.29 -7.04 -3.37
C GLU A 67 8.35 -6.65 -2.32
N ARG A 68 8.20 -5.49 -1.68
CA ARG A 68 9.16 -5.00 -0.67
C ARG A 68 8.58 -3.88 0.20
N VAL A 69 8.97 -3.83 1.47
CA VAL A 69 8.70 -2.71 2.38
C VAL A 69 10.02 -2.10 2.85
N SER A 70 10.12 -0.77 2.89
CA SER A 70 11.29 -0.07 3.43
C SER A 70 11.18 0.14 4.94
N ASN A 71 12.33 0.34 5.60
CA ASN A 71 12.36 1.03 6.89
C ASN A 71 11.71 2.42 6.78
N VAL A 72 11.25 2.98 7.90
CA VAL A 72 10.73 4.35 7.95
C VAL A 72 11.86 5.34 7.64
N LEU A 73 11.66 6.16 6.62
CA LEU A 73 12.54 7.24 6.20
C LEU A 73 12.04 8.55 6.85
N GLU A 74 12.85 9.11 7.74
CA GLU A 74 12.52 10.32 8.49
C GLU A 74 13.51 11.46 8.21
N THR A 75 12.98 12.65 8.03
CA THR A 75 13.69 13.93 7.97
C THR A 75 12.96 14.94 8.85
N PRO A 76 13.58 16.08 9.23
CA PRO A 76 12.93 17.11 10.07
C PRO A 76 11.62 17.70 9.51
N SER A 77 11.25 17.39 8.26
CA SER A 77 10.03 17.87 7.58
C SER A 77 9.18 16.76 6.96
N SER A 78 9.56 15.48 7.09
CA SER A 78 8.88 14.38 6.39
C SER A 78 9.18 13.02 7.04
N ARG A 79 8.14 12.29 7.46
CA ARG A 79 8.21 10.85 7.77
C ARG A 79 7.45 10.06 6.72
N ARG A 80 8.09 9.04 6.11
CA ARG A 80 7.45 8.13 5.14
C ARG A 80 8.01 6.71 5.15
N LYS A 81 7.20 5.74 4.73
CA LYS A 81 7.58 4.34 4.44
C LYS A 81 7.34 4.10 2.95
N ILE A 82 8.28 3.48 2.23
CA ILE A 82 8.15 3.16 0.80
C ILE A 82 7.81 1.68 0.67
N ILE A 83 6.78 1.38 -0.12
CA ILE A 83 6.25 0.04 -0.35
C ILE A 83 6.26 -0.19 -1.85
N THR A 84 6.93 -1.25 -2.29
CA THR A 84 6.96 -1.66 -3.69
C THR A 84 5.85 -2.70 -3.91
N LEU A 85 4.90 -2.37 -4.78
CA LEU A 85 3.69 -3.14 -5.07
C LEU A 85 3.80 -3.74 -6.48
N LYS A 86 3.32 -4.96 -6.66
CA LYS A 86 3.46 -5.75 -7.88
C LYS A 86 2.19 -6.50 -8.24
N ASP A 87 1.80 -6.42 -9.50
CA ASP A 87 0.80 -7.27 -10.13
C ASP A 87 1.36 -7.84 -11.45
N PRO A 88 0.63 -8.69 -12.20
CA PRO A 88 1.09 -9.22 -13.48
C PRO A 88 1.37 -8.17 -14.57
N SER A 89 0.84 -6.94 -14.44
CA SER A 89 1.07 -5.82 -15.35
C SER A 89 2.31 -4.98 -14.98
N GLY A 90 2.83 -5.13 -13.75
CA GLY A 90 4.16 -4.69 -13.34
C GLY A 90 4.24 -4.11 -11.92
N VAL A 91 5.27 -3.29 -11.70
CA VAL A 91 5.66 -2.78 -10.37
C VAL A 91 5.44 -1.27 -10.21
N VAL A 92 4.97 -0.81 -9.04
CA VAL A 92 4.84 0.62 -8.66
C VAL A 92 5.27 0.85 -7.21
N GLU A 93 5.80 2.05 -6.90
CA GLU A 93 6.12 2.45 -5.53
C GLU A 93 4.99 3.27 -4.90
N MET A 94 4.52 2.87 -3.71
CA MET A 94 3.68 3.67 -2.83
C MET A 94 4.52 4.30 -1.70
N LYS A 95 4.22 5.55 -1.37
CA LYS A 95 4.75 6.29 -0.23
C LYS A 95 3.64 6.44 0.81
N ALA A 96 3.76 5.72 1.92
CA ALA A 96 2.94 5.89 3.10
C ALA A 96 3.52 7.02 3.96
N TRP A 97 2.70 8.01 4.33
CA TRP A 97 3.15 9.25 4.99
C TRP A 97 2.67 9.38 6.44
N GLY A 98 3.39 10.14 7.25
CA GLY A 98 2.99 10.49 8.62
C GLY A 98 2.81 9.26 9.51
N ASP A 99 1.72 9.20 10.27
CA ASP A 99 1.44 8.09 11.19
C ASP A 99 1.25 6.75 10.47
N MET A 100 0.77 6.75 9.22
CA MET A 100 0.67 5.52 8.42
C MET A 100 2.05 4.95 8.09
N ALA A 101 3.11 5.77 8.00
CA ALA A 101 4.47 5.26 7.83
C ALA A 101 4.90 4.37 9.00
N THR A 102 4.56 4.76 10.23
CA THR A 102 4.86 4.02 11.46
C THR A 102 3.90 2.84 11.63
N ASN A 103 2.60 3.09 11.56
CA ASN A 103 1.57 2.15 12.02
C ASN A 103 1.17 1.08 10.99
N LEU A 104 1.48 1.27 9.71
CA LEU A 104 1.13 0.29 8.67
C LEU A 104 1.94 -0.99 8.82
N GLN A 105 1.26 -2.04 9.28
CA GLN A 105 1.76 -3.42 9.37
C GLN A 105 1.40 -4.15 8.06
N ILE A 106 2.32 -4.13 7.11
CA ILE A 106 2.33 -5.02 5.95
C ILE A 106 3.75 -5.55 5.76
N GLU A 107 3.87 -6.80 5.36
CA GLU A 107 5.13 -7.51 5.11
C GLU A 107 5.29 -7.75 3.60
N ALA A 108 6.46 -8.24 3.18
CA ALA A 108 6.62 -8.72 1.81
C ALA A 108 5.73 -9.96 1.55
N GLU A 109 5.47 -10.25 0.28
CA GLU A 109 4.75 -11.45 -0.20
C GLU A 109 3.27 -11.51 0.20
N GLN A 110 2.77 -10.55 0.97
CA GLN A 110 1.35 -10.38 1.27
C GLN A 110 0.58 -9.82 0.06
N MET A 111 -0.57 -10.41 -0.24
CA MET A 111 -1.57 -9.80 -1.13
C MET A 111 -2.30 -8.69 -0.38
N VAL A 112 -2.32 -7.48 -0.95
CA VAL A 112 -2.97 -6.31 -0.32
C VAL A 112 -3.92 -5.62 -1.29
N LYS A 113 -5.05 -5.14 -0.75
CA LYS A 113 -5.93 -4.15 -1.37
C LYS A 113 -5.68 -2.81 -0.71
N ILE A 114 -5.26 -1.85 -1.52
CA ILE A 114 -4.98 -0.47 -1.11
C ILE A 114 -5.98 0.42 -1.82
N SER A 115 -6.91 0.99 -1.06
CA SER A 115 -7.99 1.81 -1.61
C SER A 115 -7.70 3.30 -1.46
N CYS A 116 -8.11 4.07 -2.46
CA CYS A 116 -8.08 5.53 -2.46
C CYS A 116 -6.70 6.15 -2.18
N VAL A 117 -5.69 5.78 -2.97
CA VAL A 117 -4.38 6.46 -3.05
C VAL A 117 -4.36 7.50 -4.17
N THR A 118 -3.45 8.47 -4.09
CA THR A 118 -3.30 9.55 -5.07
C THR A 118 -2.07 9.33 -5.96
N ILE A 119 -2.21 9.51 -7.27
CA ILE A 119 -1.11 9.39 -8.23
C ILE A 119 -0.16 10.59 -8.12
N ASP A 120 1.13 10.29 -7.97
CA ASP A 120 2.23 11.24 -7.91
C ASP A 120 3.25 10.94 -9.02
N GLN A 121 3.23 11.79 -10.05
CA GLN A 121 4.25 11.80 -11.11
C GLN A 121 5.38 12.76 -10.74
N TYR A 122 6.63 12.29 -10.83
CA TYR A 122 7.82 13.13 -10.72
C TYR A 122 8.85 12.69 -11.77
N LEU A 123 9.18 13.60 -12.70
CA LEU A 123 9.88 13.26 -13.94
C LEU A 123 9.16 12.07 -14.61
N ASN A 124 9.89 11.09 -15.14
CA ASN A 124 9.33 9.92 -15.81
C ASN A 124 8.95 8.77 -14.84
N ARG A 125 8.68 9.06 -13.56
CA ARG A 125 8.26 8.06 -12.55
C ARG A 125 6.85 8.34 -12.07
N CYS A 126 5.95 7.38 -12.30
CA CYS A 126 4.67 7.28 -11.61
C CYS A 126 4.87 6.56 -10.26
N SER A 127 4.22 7.07 -9.22
CA SER A 127 4.21 6.53 -7.86
C SER A 127 2.90 6.87 -7.17
N LEU A 128 2.62 6.24 -6.04
CA LEU A 128 1.37 6.42 -5.28
C LEU A 128 1.66 7.12 -3.95
N ASN A 129 0.80 8.04 -3.54
CA ASN A 129 0.83 8.70 -2.24
C ASN A 129 -0.42 8.31 -1.44
N THR A 130 -0.22 7.89 -0.18
CA THR A 130 -1.32 7.76 0.78
C THR A 130 -1.87 9.14 1.15
N ASN A 131 -3.19 9.25 1.28
CA ASN A 131 -3.89 10.46 1.72
C ASN A 131 -4.88 10.10 2.86
N PRO A 132 -5.58 11.06 3.49
CA PRO A 132 -6.47 10.78 4.62
C PRO A 132 -7.67 9.86 4.31
N SER A 133 -7.99 9.59 3.05
CA SER A 133 -8.99 8.62 2.61
C SER A 133 -8.41 7.23 2.30
N THR A 134 -7.08 7.06 2.38
CA THR A 134 -6.45 5.78 2.03
C THR A 134 -6.69 4.72 3.10
N THR A 135 -7.15 3.55 2.69
CA THR A 135 -7.20 2.34 3.53
C THR A 135 -6.31 1.25 2.95
N VAL A 136 -5.78 0.38 3.81
CA VAL A 136 -5.01 -0.79 3.42
C VAL A 136 -5.60 -2.03 4.11
N GLU A 137 -5.81 -3.07 3.32
CA GLU A 137 -6.42 -4.34 3.72
C GLU A 137 -5.50 -5.46 3.26
N VAL A 138 -5.02 -6.29 4.18
CA VAL A 138 -4.32 -7.54 3.82
C VAL A 138 -5.38 -8.55 3.42
N LEU A 139 -5.31 -9.06 2.19
CA LEU A 139 -6.25 -10.03 1.67
C LEU A 139 -5.75 -11.43 2.04
N ASN A 140 -6.43 -12.05 3.00
CA ASN A 140 -6.19 -13.43 3.43
C ASN A 140 -6.83 -14.42 2.44
N GLU A 141 -6.49 -14.27 1.16
CA GLU A 141 -6.92 -15.19 0.10
C GLU A 141 -6.22 -16.55 0.28
N GLU A 142 -6.97 -17.62 -0.01
CA GLU A 142 -6.51 -19.00 0.07
C GLU A 142 -6.02 -19.44 -1.30
N GLU A 143 -4.76 -19.86 -1.37
CA GLU A 143 -4.14 -20.40 -2.58
C GLU A 143 -3.77 -21.87 -2.35
N GLU A 144 -3.98 -22.73 -3.35
CA GLU A 144 -3.52 -24.12 -3.32
C GLU A 144 -2.09 -24.22 -3.84
N ILE A 145 -1.24 -24.99 -3.15
CA ILE A 145 0.12 -25.34 -3.56
C ILE A 145 0.31 -26.86 -3.56
N GLU A 146 1.07 -27.36 -4.52
CA GLU A 146 1.56 -28.75 -4.59
C GLU A 146 3.09 -28.70 -4.68
N GLY A 147 3.80 -29.59 -3.98
CA GLY A 147 5.26 -29.60 -4.02
C GLY A 147 5.92 -30.51 -3.00
N ILE A 148 7.24 -30.64 -3.12
CA ILE A 148 8.09 -31.44 -2.23
C ILE A 148 8.70 -30.54 -1.15
N ILE A 149 8.76 -31.03 0.09
CA ILE A 149 9.45 -30.34 1.19
C ILE A 149 10.95 -30.60 1.10
N ASP A 150 11.71 -29.57 0.75
CA ASP A 150 13.17 -29.58 0.64
C ASP A 150 13.87 -29.56 2.02
N ALA A 151 13.26 -28.87 2.99
CA ALA A 151 13.76 -28.74 4.36
C ALA A 151 12.63 -28.34 5.33
N ALA A 152 12.79 -28.67 6.62
CA ALA A 152 11.90 -28.23 7.69
C ALA A 152 12.69 -27.70 8.91
N CYS A 153 12.21 -26.62 9.51
CA CYS A 153 12.58 -26.18 10.86
C CYS A 153 11.50 -26.67 11.82
N LEU A 154 11.90 -27.49 12.80
CA LEU A 154 11.02 -28.16 13.76
C LEU A 154 11.04 -27.48 15.15
N ASP A 155 11.74 -26.34 15.29
CA ASP A 155 11.79 -25.57 16.52
C ASP A 155 10.43 -24.91 16.82
N GLN A 156 9.94 -25.08 18.05
CA GLN A 156 8.56 -24.73 18.43
C GLN A 156 8.21 -23.25 18.21
N ASP A 157 9.18 -22.34 18.30
CA ASP A 157 8.98 -20.90 18.10
C ASP A 157 9.01 -20.46 16.62
N MET A 158 9.54 -21.28 15.69
CA MET A 158 9.75 -20.91 14.27
C MET A 158 9.42 -22.02 13.27
N MET A 159 8.47 -22.91 13.59
CA MET A 159 8.05 -24.01 12.74
C MET A 159 7.76 -23.58 11.29
N SER A 160 8.51 -24.15 10.34
CA SER A 160 8.46 -23.74 8.93
C SER A 160 9.00 -24.82 8.00
N VAL A 161 8.57 -24.78 6.73
CA VAL A 161 8.99 -25.69 5.66
C VAL A 161 9.43 -24.92 4.43
N LEU A 162 10.41 -25.46 3.69
CA LEU A 162 10.88 -24.96 2.41
C LEU A 162 10.28 -25.81 1.28
N ILE A 163 9.58 -25.17 0.34
CA ILE A 163 8.94 -25.80 -0.83
C ILE A 163 9.19 -24.88 -2.02
N GLU A 164 9.79 -25.38 -3.11
CA GLU A 164 10.10 -24.62 -4.33
C GLU A 164 10.84 -23.29 -4.05
N GLU A 165 11.95 -23.34 -3.30
CA GLU A 165 12.72 -22.18 -2.81
C GLU A 165 11.95 -21.20 -1.89
N GLN A 166 10.67 -21.44 -1.60
CA GLN A 166 9.83 -20.57 -0.78
C GLN A 166 9.65 -21.12 0.65
N LEU A 167 9.90 -20.28 1.65
CA LEU A 167 9.72 -20.64 3.05
C LEU A 167 8.28 -20.31 3.52
N TYR A 168 7.58 -21.31 4.04
CA TYR A 168 6.24 -21.19 4.61
C TYR A 168 6.28 -21.44 6.12
N LYS A 169 5.60 -20.60 6.89
CA LYS A 169 5.30 -20.85 8.32
C LYS A 169 4.29 -21.99 8.41
N VAL A 170 4.41 -22.82 9.45
CA VAL A 170 3.51 -23.95 9.71
C VAL A 170 3.20 -23.99 11.20
N ASP A 171 1.95 -24.28 11.57
CA ASP A 171 1.57 -24.48 12.97
C ASP A 171 1.99 -25.88 13.48
N ILE A 172 1.90 -26.09 14.80
CA ILE A 172 2.30 -27.35 15.42
C ILE A 172 1.40 -28.55 15.06
N GLU A 173 0.13 -28.35 14.75
CA GLU A 173 -0.79 -29.43 14.37
C GLU A 173 -0.48 -29.93 12.95
N VAL A 174 -0.31 -29.01 11.99
CA VAL A 174 0.13 -29.37 10.63
C VAL A 174 1.55 -29.93 10.62
N MET A 175 2.50 -29.34 11.37
CA MET A 175 3.88 -29.85 11.42
C MET A 175 3.94 -31.28 11.99
N THR A 176 3.12 -31.59 13.00
CA THR A 176 3.00 -32.94 13.56
C THR A 176 2.37 -33.94 12.57
N ARG A 177 1.50 -33.47 11.65
CA ARG A 177 0.97 -34.31 10.55
C ARG A 177 2.02 -34.60 9.47
N LEU A 178 2.87 -33.62 9.16
CA LEU A 178 3.98 -33.77 8.20
C LEU A 178 5.04 -34.73 8.73
N TYR A 179 5.53 -34.49 9.96
CA TYR A 179 6.60 -35.24 10.60
C TYR A 179 6.18 -35.82 11.97
N PRO A 180 5.36 -36.89 12.02
CA PRO A 180 4.88 -37.48 13.27
C PRO A 180 5.96 -38.04 14.21
N SER A 181 7.17 -38.27 13.68
CA SER A 181 8.36 -38.69 14.43
C SER A 181 9.04 -37.54 15.20
N GLY A 182 8.79 -36.29 14.81
CA GLY A 182 9.61 -35.14 15.22
C GLY A 182 10.99 -35.08 14.52
N GLU A 183 11.20 -35.86 13.45
CA GLU A 183 12.43 -35.87 12.64
C GLU A 183 12.10 -35.54 11.18
N PHE A 184 12.98 -34.78 10.51
CA PHE A 184 12.80 -34.42 9.10
C PHE A 184 13.07 -35.61 8.18
N THR A 185 12.10 -35.91 7.31
CA THR A 185 12.24 -36.85 6.19
C THR A 185 12.23 -36.07 4.86
N PRO A 186 13.27 -36.19 4.01
CA PRO A 186 13.26 -35.55 2.70
C PRO A 186 12.31 -36.26 1.73
N GLY A 187 11.83 -35.56 0.71
CA GLY A 187 10.98 -36.15 -0.33
C GLY A 187 9.51 -36.35 0.07
N VAL A 188 9.05 -35.68 1.14
CA VAL A 188 7.63 -35.61 1.47
C VAL A 188 6.94 -34.66 0.48
N GLU A 189 6.02 -35.20 -0.31
CA GLU A 189 5.20 -34.45 -1.27
C GLU A 189 3.85 -34.10 -0.64
N ILE A 190 3.42 -32.84 -0.78
CA ILE A 190 2.17 -32.34 -0.19
C ILE A 190 1.30 -31.60 -1.20
N HIS A 191 -0.01 -31.62 -0.97
CA HIS A 191 -0.99 -30.69 -1.55
C HIS A 191 -1.69 -29.97 -0.40
N ALA A 192 -1.61 -28.64 -0.39
CA ALA A 192 -1.92 -27.80 0.77
C ALA A 192 -2.57 -26.47 0.37
N THR A 193 -3.29 -25.85 1.31
CA THR A 193 -3.75 -24.46 1.20
C THR A 193 -2.87 -23.55 2.05
N VAL A 194 -2.50 -22.40 1.47
CA VAL A 194 -1.73 -21.34 2.13
C VAL A 194 -2.52 -20.03 2.22
N LYS A 195 -2.16 -19.20 3.19
CA LYS A 195 -2.52 -17.77 3.27
C LYS A 195 -1.23 -16.95 3.25
N GLY A 196 -0.83 -16.50 2.07
CA GLY A 196 0.52 -15.99 1.83
C GLY A 196 1.57 -17.04 2.23
N ARG A 197 2.53 -16.68 3.08
CA ARG A 197 3.58 -17.60 3.57
C ARG A 197 3.25 -18.29 4.89
N SER A 198 2.02 -18.79 5.01
CA SER A 198 1.61 -19.71 6.09
C SER A 198 0.76 -20.83 5.50
N ILE A 199 1.15 -22.09 5.71
CA ILE A 199 0.27 -23.24 5.45
C ILE A 199 -0.86 -23.20 6.48
N VAL A 200 -2.09 -23.42 6.04
CA VAL A 200 -3.28 -23.43 6.91
C VAL A 200 -4.05 -24.76 6.86
N GLU A 201 -3.92 -25.52 5.78
CA GLU A 201 -4.39 -26.91 5.71
C GLU A 201 -3.50 -27.72 4.77
N VAL A 202 -3.38 -29.02 5.02
CA VAL A 202 -2.74 -29.99 4.12
C VAL A 202 -3.73 -31.12 3.87
N PHE A 203 -4.03 -31.41 2.60
CA PHE A 203 -5.03 -32.40 2.19
C PHE A 203 -4.40 -33.77 1.91
N ASN A 204 -3.26 -33.76 1.21
CA ASN A 204 -2.53 -34.95 0.81
C ASN A 204 -1.08 -34.85 1.32
N ILE A 205 -0.54 -35.97 1.81
CA ILE A 205 0.84 -36.15 2.24
C ILE A 205 1.28 -37.51 1.72
N ARG A 206 2.27 -37.54 0.83
CA ARG A 206 2.92 -38.78 0.37
C ARG A 206 4.32 -38.84 0.95
N ARG A 207 4.73 -40.00 1.46
CA ARG A 207 6.08 -40.25 1.99
C ARG A 207 6.83 -41.26 1.12
N PRO A 208 8.15 -41.13 0.91
CA PRO A 208 8.91 -42.07 0.06
C PRO A 208 8.78 -43.54 0.48
N ASP A 209 8.63 -43.79 1.79
CA ASP A 209 8.52 -45.14 2.35
C ASP A 209 7.16 -45.82 2.05
N GLU A 210 6.14 -45.06 1.62
CA GLU A 210 4.78 -45.55 1.40
C GLU A 210 4.56 -46.13 -0.02
N GLU A 211 5.50 -45.97 -0.97
CA GLU A 211 5.40 -46.51 -2.34
C GLU A 211 5.71 -48.02 -2.49
N ASN A 212 6.06 -48.73 -1.41
CA ASN A 212 6.62 -50.09 -1.48
C ASN A 212 5.69 -51.22 -0.96
N HIS A 213 4.36 -51.02 -0.90
CA HIS A 213 3.37 -52.01 -0.43
C HIS A 213 2.18 -52.21 -1.37
#